data_AF-A0A1H0ATB3-F1
#
_entry.id   AF-A0A1H0ATB3-F1
#
_cell.length_a   1.000
_cell.length_b   1.000
_cell.length_c   1.000
_cell.angle_alpha   90.00
_cell.angle_beta   90.00
_cell.angle_gamma   90.00
#
_symmetry.space_group_name_H-M   'P 1'
#
loop_
_entity.id
_entity.type
_entity.pdbx_description
1 polymer ?
#
loop_
_entity_poly.entity_id
_entity_poly.type
_entity_poly.pdbx_seq_one_letter_code
_entity_poly.pdbx_strand_id
1 'polypeptide(L)'
;MLKISLLIVCVCLFSCTSSTYHFYSPEKDQCISVITENNIRYIIDGEYNKVPKSNFVKIDLSKIDRNVGDEIIGCWKRDNLHWIIMMDNVVVLENKLDTNKFLFKKDFPVEDGIPNLKSYDRRKKNCFSLGFEYSTLKRMNGDIQQ
;
A
#
# COMPACT_ATOMS: atom_id res chain seq x y z
N MET A 1 11.42 -58.97 -15.88
CA MET A 1 10.31 -58.02 -15.67
C MET A 1 10.64 -57.14 -14.48
N LEU A 2 10.93 -55.85 -14.70
CA LEU A 2 10.55 -54.73 -13.81
C LEU A 2 10.98 -53.42 -14.51
N LYS A 3 10.03 -52.76 -15.18
CA LYS A 3 10.24 -51.38 -15.69
C LYS A 3 9.93 -50.44 -14.53
N ILE A 4 10.96 -49.91 -13.89
CA ILE A 4 10.82 -48.85 -12.89
C ILE A 4 10.48 -47.57 -13.66
N SER A 5 9.20 -47.22 -13.70
CA SER A 5 8.76 -45.89 -14.19
C SER A 5 9.11 -44.87 -13.11
N LEU A 6 10.11 -44.04 -13.40
CA LEU A 6 10.49 -42.91 -12.56
C LEU A 6 9.44 -41.80 -12.76
N LEU A 7 8.39 -41.80 -11.94
CA LEU A 7 7.40 -40.72 -11.91
C LEU A 7 8.01 -39.53 -11.17
N ILE A 8 8.61 -38.59 -11.92
CA ILE A 8 9.07 -37.31 -11.39
C ILE A 8 7.81 -36.46 -11.11
N VAL A 9 7.37 -36.45 -9.86
CA VAL A 9 6.33 -35.54 -9.38
C VAL A 9 6.97 -34.15 -9.27
N CYS A 10 6.74 -33.32 -10.29
CA CYS A 10 7.11 -31.92 -10.29
C CYS A 10 6.14 -31.18 -9.36
N VAL A 11 6.49 -31.08 -8.07
CA VAL A 11 5.76 -30.26 -7.10
C VAL A 11 6.07 -28.80 -7.43
N CYS A 12 5.22 -28.17 -8.24
CA CYS A 12 5.22 -26.72 -8.39
C CYS A 12 4.83 -26.11 -7.04
N LEU A 13 5.83 -25.74 -6.24
CA LEU A 13 5.65 -24.84 -5.11
C LEU A 13 5.15 -23.51 -5.68
N PHE A 14 3.85 -23.25 -5.58
CA PHE A 14 3.28 -21.92 -5.77
C PHE A 14 3.92 -21.01 -4.72
N SER A 15 5.02 -20.36 -5.09
CA SER A 15 5.65 -19.33 -4.27
C SER A 15 4.66 -18.18 -4.17
N CYS A 16 4.00 -18.07 -3.03
CA CYS A 16 3.17 -16.92 -2.71
C CYS A 16 4.13 -15.75 -2.45
N THR A 17 4.26 -14.84 -3.42
CA THR A 17 5.15 -13.68 -3.31
C THR A 17 4.47 -12.61 -2.46
N SER A 18 4.86 -12.54 -1.18
CA SER A 18 4.50 -11.41 -0.31
C SER A 18 5.59 -10.35 -0.37
N SER A 19 5.22 -9.08 -0.58
CA SER A 19 6.14 -7.94 -0.49
C SER A 19 5.80 -7.10 0.73
N THR A 20 6.80 -6.79 1.54
CA THR A 20 6.67 -5.93 2.72
C THR A 20 7.60 -4.74 2.57
N TYR A 21 7.06 -3.54 2.79
CA TYR A 21 7.79 -2.28 2.83
C TYR A 21 7.45 -1.52 4.10
N HIS A 22 8.43 -0.82 4.66
CA HIS A 22 8.26 0.09 5.78
C HIS A 22 8.60 1.49 5.31
N PHE A 23 7.73 2.46 5.62
CA PHE A 23 7.89 3.83 5.21
C PHE A 23 7.81 4.75 6.41
N TYR A 24 8.83 5.57 6.58
CA TYR A 24 8.97 6.46 7.73
C TYR A 24 8.70 7.91 7.33
N SER A 25 8.07 8.64 8.24
CA SER A 25 8.07 10.11 8.19
C SER A 25 9.51 10.65 8.24
N PRO A 26 9.78 11.89 7.80
CA PRO A 26 11.13 12.48 7.84
C PRO A 26 11.81 12.42 9.22
N GLU A 27 11.03 12.63 10.28
CA GLU A 27 11.50 12.61 11.67
C GLU A 27 11.57 11.19 12.27
N LYS A 28 11.17 10.16 11.49
CA LYS A 28 11.07 8.75 11.90
C LYS A 28 10.18 8.49 13.13
N ASP A 29 9.30 9.43 13.48
CA ASP A 29 8.36 9.27 14.58
C ASP A 29 7.06 8.56 14.16
N GLN A 30 6.80 8.43 12.86
CA GLN A 30 5.72 7.63 12.29
C GLN A 30 6.27 6.61 11.29
N CYS A 31 5.62 5.44 11.23
CA CYS A 31 5.94 4.37 10.29
C CYS A 31 4.64 3.81 9.69
N ILE A 32 4.66 3.54 8.39
CA ILE A 32 3.59 2.88 7.66
C ILE A 32 4.16 1.61 7.03
N SER A 33 3.60 0.46 7.39
CA SER A 33 3.93 -0.80 6.73
C SER A 33 2.94 -1.07 5.61
N VAL A 34 3.48 -1.43 4.44
CA VAL A 34 2.70 -1.88 3.29
C VAL A 34 3.03 -3.34 3.02
N ILE A 35 2.05 -4.21 3.26
CA ILE A 35 2.17 -5.65 2.99
C ILE A 35 1.23 -5.97 1.83
N THR A 36 1.76 -6.54 0.75
CA THR A 36 0.94 -6.97 -0.39
C THR A 36 1.09 -8.46 -0.62
N GLU A 37 -0.04 -9.16 -0.71
CA GLU A 37 -0.16 -10.58 -0.99
C GLU A 37 -1.15 -10.75 -2.15
N ASN A 38 -0.64 -11.13 -3.33
CA ASN A 38 -1.41 -11.20 -4.57
C ASN A 38 -2.11 -9.85 -4.91
N ASN A 39 -3.44 -9.83 -4.90
CA ASN A 39 -4.27 -8.64 -5.13
C ASN A 39 -4.71 -7.95 -3.84
N ILE A 40 -4.29 -8.44 -2.68
CA ILE A 40 -4.63 -7.83 -1.41
C ILE A 40 -3.47 -6.99 -0.92
N ARG A 41 -3.74 -5.75 -0.53
CA ARG A 41 -2.77 -4.90 0.16
C ARG A 41 -3.30 -4.46 1.51
N TYR A 42 -2.40 -4.45 2.47
CA TYR A 42 -2.60 -3.91 3.80
C TYR A 42 -1.76 -2.65 3.95
N ILE A 43 -2.40 -1.56 4.37
CA ILE A 43 -1.72 -0.33 4.78
C ILE A 43 -1.89 -0.24 6.29
N ILE A 44 -0.77 -0.30 7.01
CA ILE A 44 -0.73 -0.59 8.43
C ILE A 44 -0.01 0.56 9.12
N ASP A 45 -0.59 1.06 10.21
CA ASP A 45 0.12 1.98 11.11
C ASP A 45 1.14 1.21 11.98
N GLY A 46 2.40 1.64 11.94
CA GLY A 46 3.54 1.03 12.63
C GLY A 46 4.40 0.12 11.75
N GLU A 47 5.50 -0.38 12.34
CA GLU A 47 6.46 -1.28 11.70
C GLU A 47 6.05 -2.75 11.92
N TYR A 48 5.58 -3.41 10.86
CA TYR A 48 5.01 -4.75 10.91
C TYR A 48 5.43 -5.61 9.72
N ASN A 49 6.09 -6.74 10.02
CA ASN A 49 6.43 -7.74 9.00
C ASN A 49 5.28 -8.70 8.66
N LYS A 50 4.17 -8.63 9.41
CA LYS A 50 2.96 -9.45 9.26
C LYS A 50 1.74 -8.62 9.62
N VAL A 51 0.60 -8.94 9.03
CA VAL A 51 -0.66 -8.19 9.28
C VAL A 51 -1.07 -8.30 10.76
N PRO A 52 -1.17 -7.19 11.51
CA PRO A 52 -1.63 -7.19 12.89
C PRO A 52 -3.15 -7.38 13.00
N LYS A 53 -3.67 -7.55 14.22
CA LYS A 53 -5.11 -7.71 14.46
C LYS A 53 -5.93 -6.42 14.29
N SER A 54 -5.28 -5.25 14.37
CA SER A 54 -5.87 -3.90 14.33
C SER A 54 -4.92 -2.91 13.68
N ASN A 55 -5.33 -1.64 13.50
CA ASN A 55 -4.53 -0.56 12.94
C ASN A 55 -4.09 -0.78 11.49
N PHE A 56 -5.00 -1.31 10.67
CA PHE A 56 -4.76 -1.48 9.24
C PHE A 56 -6.02 -1.16 8.42
N VAL A 57 -5.82 -0.87 7.14
CA VAL A 57 -6.85 -0.96 6.11
C VAL A 57 -6.44 -2.04 5.11
N LYS A 58 -7.39 -2.91 4.76
CA LYS A 58 -7.24 -3.98 3.78
C LYS A 58 -7.98 -3.59 2.51
N ILE A 59 -7.26 -3.59 1.40
CA ILE A 59 -7.77 -3.19 0.10
C ILE A 59 -7.56 -4.30 -0.92
N ASP A 60 -8.48 -4.40 -1.87
CA ASP A 60 -8.36 -5.21 -3.07
C ASP A 60 -7.90 -4.32 -4.24
N LEU A 61 -6.85 -4.78 -4.91
CA LEU A 61 -6.20 -4.16 -6.06
C LEU A 61 -6.71 -4.72 -7.40
N SER A 62 -7.69 -5.64 -7.39
CA SER A 62 -8.20 -6.32 -8.60
C SER A 62 -8.72 -5.38 -9.69
N LYS A 63 -9.10 -4.14 -9.35
CA LYS A 63 -9.60 -3.11 -10.27
C LYS A 63 -8.53 -2.15 -10.78
N ILE A 64 -7.28 -2.30 -10.34
CA ILE A 64 -6.18 -1.41 -10.68
C ILE A 64 -5.32 -2.01 -11.78
N ASP A 65 -4.97 -1.20 -12.77
CA ASP A 65 -3.87 -1.53 -13.68
C ASP A 65 -2.55 -1.48 -12.91
N ARG A 66 -2.00 -2.66 -12.63
CA ARG A 66 -0.78 -2.83 -11.83
C ARG A 66 0.49 -2.30 -12.50
N ASN A 67 0.43 -1.83 -13.76
CA ASN A 67 1.57 -1.19 -14.43
C ASN A 67 1.61 0.33 -14.22
N VAL A 68 0.46 0.98 -14.03
CA VAL A 68 0.37 2.45 -14.05
C VAL A 68 -0.48 3.06 -12.93
N GLY A 69 -1.47 2.34 -12.41
CA GLY A 69 -2.44 2.86 -11.44
C GLY A 69 -2.16 2.46 -9.99
N ASP A 70 -1.14 1.64 -9.74
CA ASP A 70 -0.77 1.21 -8.39
C ASP A 70 0.07 2.31 -7.69
N GLU A 71 -0.60 3.39 -7.31
CA GLU A 71 0.00 4.57 -6.65
C GLU A 71 -0.67 4.88 -5.31
N ILE A 72 0.16 5.01 -4.26
CA ILE A 72 -0.24 5.50 -2.95
C ILE A 72 0.20 6.96 -2.84
N ILE A 73 -0.71 7.85 -2.48
CA ILE A 73 -0.44 9.26 -2.19
C ILE A 73 -0.76 9.53 -0.73
N GLY A 74 0.11 10.21 -0.01
CA GLY A 74 -0.15 10.50 1.40
C GLY A 74 0.47 11.80 1.88
N CYS A 75 0.02 12.23 3.06
CA CYS A 75 0.70 13.28 3.82
C CYS A 75 0.75 12.93 5.31
N TRP A 76 1.85 13.26 5.95
CA TRP A 76 2.04 13.23 7.40
C TRP A 76 1.44 14.46 8.07
N LYS A 77 1.04 14.32 9.34
CA LYS A 77 0.73 15.42 10.27
C LYS A 77 -0.21 16.47 9.65
N ARG A 78 -1.30 16.02 9.02
CA ARG A 78 -2.24 16.85 8.30
C ARG A 78 -3.63 16.72 8.90
N ASP A 79 -4.35 17.84 9.00
CA ASP A 79 -5.73 17.89 9.51
C ASP A 79 -5.85 17.26 10.91
N ASN A 80 -4.83 17.46 11.76
CA ASN A 80 -4.65 16.85 13.09
C ASN A 80 -4.53 15.31 13.11
N LEU A 81 -4.37 14.69 11.94
CA LEU A 81 -4.11 13.26 11.79
C LEU A 81 -2.61 13.02 11.67
N HIS A 82 -2.16 11.86 12.16
CA HIS A 82 -0.79 11.40 12.03
C HIS A 82 -0.42 11.18 10.56
N TRP A 83 -1.32 10.56 9.80
CA TRP A 83 -1.22 10.47 8.35
C TRP A 83 -2.58 10.35 7.67
N ILE A 84 -2.62 10.82 6.43
CA ILE A 84 -3.70 10.59 5.48
C ILE A 84 -3.08 9.89 4.27
N ILE A 85 -3.65 8.76 3.87
CA ILE A 85 -3.27 8.03 2.66
C ILE A 85 -4.48 7.92 1.72
N MET A 86 -4.20 7.97 0.43
CA MET A 86 -5.16 7.82 -0.64
C MET A 86 -4.62 6.85 -1.70
N MET A 87 -5.53 6.03 -2.23
CA MET A 87 -5.27 5.16 -3.38
C MET A 87 -6.56 5.05 -4.16
N ASP A 88 -6.56 5.51 -5.40
CA ASP A 88 -7.78 5.59 -6.23
C ASP A 88 -8.14 4.22 -6.84
N ASN A 89 -9.42 4.00 -7.15
CA ASN A 89 -9.94 2.78 -7.81
C ASN A 89 -9.70 1.46 -7.05
N VAL A 90 -9.43 1.50 -5.74
CA VAL A 90 -9.38 0.32 -4.87
C VAL A 90 -10.76 -0.04 -4.32
N VAL A 91 -10.92 -1.30 -3.90
CA VAL A 91 -12.04 -1.70 -3.06
C VAL A 91 -11.54 -1.87 -1.62
N VAL A 92 -12.11 -1.12 -0.68
CA VAL A 92 -11.83 -1.32 0.75
C VAL A 92 -12.60 -2.54 1.23
N LEU A 93 -11.88 -3.58 1.64
CA LEU A 93 -12.47 -4.81 2.18
C LEU A 93 -12.67 -4.74 3.69
N GLU A 94 -11.77 -4.05 4.40
CA GLU A 94 -11.80 -3.92 5.86
C GLU A 94 -11.03 -2.67 6.28
N ASN A 95 -11.56 -1.92 7.25
CA ASN A 95 -10.85 -0.80 7.86
C ASN A 95 -10.88 -0.94 9.39
N LYS A 96 -9.70 -1.11 9.98
CA LYS A 96 -9.45 -1.24 11.42
C LYS A 96 -8.49 -0.16 11.94
N LEU A 97 -8.33 0.93 11.21
CA LEU A 97 -7.55 2.08 11.64
C LEU A 97 -8.25 2.81 12.79
N ASP A 98 -7.47 3.38 13.71
CA ASP A 98 -7.96 4.43 14.62
C ASP A 98 -8.24 5.70 13.81
N THR A 99 -9.51 5.92 13.45
CA THR A 99 -9.91 7.00 12.56
C THR A 99 -9.76 8.40 13.16
N ASN A 100 -9.44 8.51 14.46
CA ASN A 100 -9.08 9.77 15.09
C ASN A 100 -7.62 10.17 14.83
N LYS A 101 -6.80 9.22 14.36
CA LYS A 101 -5.37 9.41 14.08
C LYS A 101 -5.01 9.21 12.63
N PHE A 102 -5.72 8.35 11.93
CA PHE A 102 -5.36 7.93 10.57
C PHE A 102 -6.56 7.96 9.64
N LEU A 103 -6.32 8.29 8.38
CA LEU A 103 -7.37 8.30 7.36
C LEU A 103 -6.88 7.64 6.08
N PHE A 104 -7.68 6.68 5.59
CA PHE A 104 -7.54 6.12 4.27
C PHE A 104 -8.68 6.60 3.36
N LYS A 105 -8.36 7.07 2.16
CA LYS A 105 -9.35 7.43 1.12
C LYS A 105 -9.15 6.56 -0.11
N LYS A 106 -10.26 6.05 -0.64
CA LYS A 106 -10.25 5.23 -1.88
C LYS A 106 -10.50 6.03 -3.16
N ASP A 107 -10.72 7.33 -3.03
CA ASP A 107 -11.01 8.24 -4.12
C ASP A 107 -10.13 9.49 -3.99
N PHE A 108 -9.65 10.02 -5.12
CA PHE A 108 -8.97 11.31 -5.11
C PHE A 108 -9.94 12.48 -4.89
N PRO A 109 -9.48 13.60 -4.31
CA PRO A 109 -10.29 14.82 -4.22
C PRO A 109 -10.70 15.27 -5.62
N VAL A 110 -11.92 15.79 -5.76
CA VAL A 110 -12.47 16.27 -7.04
C VAL A 110 -12.76 17.77 -6.91
N GLU A 111 -12.29 18.55 -7.89
CA GLU A 111 -12.56 19.99 -8.02
C GLU A 111 -13.12 20.21 -9.43
N ASP A 112 -14.29 20.84 -9.54
CA ASP A 112 -15.01 21.04 -10.80
C ASP A 112 -15.23 19.76 -11.64
N GLY A 113 -15.45 18.63 -10.98
CA GLY A 113 -15.65 17.32 -11.62
C GLY A 113 -14.37 16.63 -12.09
N ILE A 114 -13.19 17.23 -11.84
CA ILE A 114 -11.88 16.71 -12.24
C ILE A 114 -11.09 16.29 -11.00
N PRO A 115 -10.50 15.07 -10.95
CA PRO A 115 -9.58 14.67 -9.90
C PRO A 115 -8.44 15.68 -9.74
N ASN A 116 -8.26 16.20 -8.53
CA ASN A 116 -7.30 17.24 -8.22
C ASN A 116 -6.50 16.90 -6.96
N LEU A 117 -5.23 16.60 -7.17
CA LEU A 117 -4.26 16.27 -6.13
C LEU A 117 -3.37 17.45 -5.72
N LYS A 118 -3.66 18.68 -6.16
CA LYS A 118 -2.83 19.87 -5.86
C LYS A 118 -2.60 20.07 -4.37
N SER A 119 -3.56 19.72 -3.52
CA SER A 119 -3.37 19.82 -2.08
C SER A 119 -2.50 18.71 -1.49
N TYR A 120 -2.30 17.59 -2.19
CA TYR A 120 -1.52 16.42 -1.79
C TYR A 120 -0.26 16.20 -2.67
N ASP A 121 0.15 17.21 -3.44
CA ASP A 121 1.32 17.13 -4.31
C ASP A 121 2.58 16.75 -3.49
N ARG A 122 3.31 15.75 -3.96
CA ARG A 122 4.54 15.23 -3.33
C ARG A 122 5.66 16.25 -3.10
N ARG A 123 5.60 17.42 -3.75
CA ARG A 123 6.55 18.53 -3.55
C ARG A 123 6.17 19.41 -2.36
N LYS A 124 4.97 19.26 -1.81
CA LYS A 124 4.54 19.95 -0.60
C LYS A 124 5.13 19.27 0.63
N LYS A 125 5.41 20.09 1.64
CA LYS A 125 5.89 19.63 2.95
C LYS A 125 4.95 18.57 3.51
N ASN A 126 5.55 17.54 4.09
CA ASN A 126 4.95 16.36 4.68
C ASN A 126 4.18 15.46 3.71
N CYS A 127 4.17 15.72 2.39
CA CYS A 127 3.45 14.89 1.43
C CYS A 127 4.40 14.00 0.62
N PHE A 128 3.90 12.86 0.19
CA PHE A 128 4.67 11.84 -0.51
C PHE A 128 3.83 11.08 -1.53
N SER A 129 4.51 10.41 -2.45
CA SER A 129 3.89 9.39 -3.31
C SER A 129 4.78 8.16 -3.46
N LEU A 130 4.13 7.01 -3.55
CA LEU A 130 4.74 5.70 -3.74
C LEU A 130 4.10 5.03 -4.96
N GLY A 131 4.91 4.66 -5.94
CA GLY A 131 4.46 3.93 -7.13
C GLY A 131 4.96 2.50 -7.10
N PHE A 132 4.08 1.55 -7.34
CA PHE A 132 4.37 0.12 -7.39
C PHE A 132 4.10 -0.44 -8.79
N GLU A 133 4.80 -1.50 -9.15
CA GLU A 133 4.50 -2.36 -10.29
C GLU A 133 4.50 -3.81 -9.83
N TYR A 134 3.38 -4.52 -9.98
CA TYR A 134 3.22 -5.90 -9.49
C TYR A 134 3.75 -6.09 -8.07
N SER A 135 3.33 -5.19 -7.16
CA SER A 135 3.73 -5.17 -5.74
C SER A 135 5.19 -4.80 -5.47
N THR A 136 6.00 -4.56 -6.50
CA THR A 136 7.37 -4.07 -6.35
C THR A 136 7.38 -2.55 -6.29
N LEU A 137 7.99 -1.96 -5.27
CA LEU A 137 8.19 -0.50 -5.20
C LEU A 137 9.11 -0.04 -6.35
N LYS A 138 8.62 0.90 -7.16
CA LYS A 138 9.36 1.49 -8.29
C LYS A 138 9.70 2.95 -8.09
N ARG A 139 8.83 3.68 -7.39
CA ARG A 139 8.97 5.12 -7.19
C ARG A 139 8.66 5.46 -5.75
N MET A 140 9.51 6.27 -5.14
CA MET A 140 9.30 6.87 -3.83
C MET A 140 9.71 8.34 -3.94
N ASN A 141 8.79 9.24 -3.58
CA ASN A 141 8.99 10.68 -3.75
C ASN A 141 8.39 11.47 -2.59
N GLY A 142 8.98 12.64 -2.32
CA GLY A 142 8.49 13.59 -1.31
C GLY A 142 9.07 13.33 0.07
N ASP A 143 8.35 13.76 1.09
CA ASP A 143 8.79 13.72 2.49
C ASP A 143 8.56 12.32 3.09
N ILE A 144 9.34 11.34 2.66
CA ILE A 144 9.22 9.92 3.06
C ILE A 144 10.59 9.25 3.02
N GLN A 145 10.83 8.31 3.93
CA GLN A 145 12.02 7.47 3.99
C GLN A 145 11.62 6.00 4.00
N GLN A 146 12.53 5.11 3.60
CA GLN A 146 12.35 3.66 3.65
C GLN A 146 13.37 3.06 4.63
#